data_AF-A0A9X3KFA8-F1
#
_entry.id   AF-A0A9X3KFA8-F1
#
_cell.length_a   1.000
_cell.length_b   1.000
_cell.length_c   1.000
_cell.angle_alpha   90.00
_cell.angle_beta   90.00
_cell.angle_gamma   90.00
#
_symmetry.space_group_name_H-M   'P 1'
#
loop_
_entity.id
_entity.type
_entity.pdbx_description
1 polymer ?
#
loop_
_entity_poly.entity_id
_entity_poly.type
_entity_poly.pdbx_seq_one_letter_code
_entity_poly.pdbx_strand_id
1 'polypeptide(L)'
;MSKSLSYIILFVSAVGMTVVSVIAPDYLSDNNSFLKGFINENILNMLGVILAITLASVANIHLAFNRIEEKYERPGALSGSRQNLKKSAYWLIGIFISGCIVVTIKPLAAVTPVGQALFNSAALEMLIWHVLILISLTELVFHIGPEVVQKNGEPPSK
;
A
#
# COMPACT_ATOMS: atom_id res chain seq x y z
N MET A 1 -12.69 -2.90 -1.87
CA MET A 1 -12.00 -3.61 -2.96
C MET A 1 -11.85 -5.09 -2.60
N SER A 2 -12.26 -6.01 -3.48
CA SER A 2 -12.04 -7.43 -3.23
C SER A 2 -10.54 -7.73 -3.29
N LYS A 3 -10.03 -8.60 -2.41
CA LYS A 3 -8.60 -8.97 -2.39
C LYS A 3 -8.14 -9.46 -3.76
N SER A 4 -9.00 -10.24 -4.44
CA SER A 4 -8.76 -10.75 -5.78
C SER A 4 -8.54 -9.64 -6.80
N LEU A 5 -9.30 -8.53 -6.73
CA LEU A 5 -9.12 -7.42 -7.66
C LEU A 5 -7.74 -6.75 -7.48
N SER A 6 -7.31 -6.53 -6.24
CA SER A 6 -5.98 -5.97 -5.95
C SER A 6 -4.87 -6.84 -6.54
N TYR A 7 -4.94 -8.16 -6.35
CA TYR A 7 -3.94 -9.09 -6.87
C TYR A 7 -3.96 -9.18 -8.40
N ILE A 8 -5.15 -9.09 -9.02
CA ILE A 8 -5.27 -9.05 -10.48
C ILE A 8 -4.61 -7.79 -11.03
N ILE A 9 -4.86 -6.62 -10.41
CA ILE A 9 -4.23 -5.36 -10.83
C ILE A 9 -2.71 -5.48 -10.77
N LEU A 10 -2.15 -5.94 -9.64
CA LEU A 10 -0.71 -6.13 -9.47
C LEU A 10 -0.14 -7.12 -10.50
N PHE A 11 -0.84 -8.24 -10.74
CA PHE A 11 -0.36 -9.23 -11.68
C PHE A 11 -0.33 -8.68 -13.12
N VAL A 12 -1.41 -8.02 -13.54
CA VAL A 12 -1.51 -7.44 -14.89
C VAL A 12 -0.52 -6.28 -15.06
N SER A 13 -0.35 -5.41 -14.06
CA SER A 13 0.65 -4.34 -14.12
C SER A 13 2.06 -4.89 -14.16
N ALA A 14 2.40 -5.87 -13.32
CA ALA A 14 3.73 -6.48 -13.28
C ALA A 14 4.08 -7.16 -14.60
N VAL A 15 3.16 -7.95 -15.18
CA VAL A 15 3.36 -8.60 -16.48
C VAL A 15 3.47 -7.55 -17.58
N GLY A 16 2.56 -6.57 -17.62
CA GLY A 16 2.57 -5.50 -18.61
C GLY A 16 3.87 -4.69 -18.59
N MET A 17 4.32 -4.27 -17.40
CA MET A 17 5.58 -3.55 -17.23
C MET A 17 6.77 -4.40 -17.63
N THR A 18 6.80 -5.68 -17.26
CA THR A 18 7.90 -6.59 -17.64
C THR A 18 7.99 -6.75 -19.17
N VAL A 19 6.85 -6.94 -19.84
CA VAL A 19 6.78 -7.04 -21.30
C VAL A 19 7.29 -5.76 -21.96
N VAL A 20 6.85 -4.59 -21.49
CA VAL A 20 7.33 -3.30 -22.01
C VAL A 20 8.83 -3.13 -21.75
N SER A 21 9.33 -3.51 -20.57
CA SER A 21 10.77 -3.45 -20.26
C SER A 21 11.64 -4.30 -21.18
N VAL A 22 11.12 -5.39 -21.75
CA VAL A 22 11.87 -6.27 -22.66
C VAL A 22 11.72 -5.84 -24.12
N ILE A 23 10.49 -5.49 -24.55
CA ILE A 23 10.20 -5.19 -25.97
C ILE A 23 10.59 -3.76 -26.34
N ALA A 24 10.32 -2.80 -25.46
CA ALA A 24 10.53 -1.38 -25.70
C ALA A 24 11.14 -0.72 -24.45
N PRO A 25 12.37 -1.09 -24.07
CA PRO A 25 13.01 -0.64 -22.85
C PRO A 25 13.11 0.89 -22.76
N ASP A 26 13.19 1.60 -23.89
CA ASP A 26 13.35 3.06 -23.94
C ASP A 26 12.23 3.84 -23.23
N TYR A 27 11.02 3.29 -23.14
CA TYR A 27 9.91 3.93 -22.42
C TYR A 27 10.09 3.90 -20.90
N LEU A 28 10.70 2.83 -20.39
CA LEU A 28 10.81 2.54 -18.95
C LEU A 28 12.25 2.63 -18.42
N SER A 29 13.26 2.73 -19.29
CA SER A 29 14.67 2.90 -18.92
C SER A 29 14.98 4.34 -18.52
N ASP A 30 16.25 4.59 -18.17
CA ASP A 30 16.69 5.94 -17.81
C ASP A 30 16.83 6.89 -19.03
N ASN A 31 16.48 6.41 -20.24
CA ASN A 31 16.24 7.28 -21.40
C ASN A 31 15.03 8.19 -21.18
N ASN A 32 14.06 7.74 -20.37
CA ASN A 32 12.98 8.57 -19.90
C ASN A 32 13.48 9.45 -18.73
N SER A 33 13.69 10.74 -19.02
CA SER A 33 14.23 11.71 -18.05
C SER A 33 13.38 11.82 -16.78
N PHE A 34 12.06 11.63 -16.88
CA PHE A 34 11.17 11.59 -15.73
C PHE A 34 11.48 10.38 -14.85
N LEU A 35 11.52 9.16 -15.42
CA LEU A 35 11.78 7.94 -14.64
C LEU A 35 13.19 7.92 -14.05
N LYS A 36 14.17 8.48 -14.76
CA LYS A 36 15.53 8.62 -14.24
C LYS A 36 15.59 9.46 -12.97
N GLY A 37 14.89 10.60 -12.94
CA GLY A 37 14.84 11.47 -11.75
C GLY A 37 13.90 10.97 -10.66
N PHE A 38 12.81 10.32 -11.05
CA PHE A 38 11.79 9.83 -10.13
C PHE A 38 12.21 8.53 -9.43
N ILE A 39 12.73 7.55 -10.17
CA ILE A 39 13.22 6.27 -9.64
C ILE A 39 14.67 6.41 -9.16
N ASN A 40 14.82 7.22 -8.13
CA ASN A 40 16.03 7.42 -7.35
C ASN A 40 15.62 7.74 -5.88
N GLU A 41 16.22 8.72 -5.24
CA GLU A 41 15.79 9.22 -3.91
C GLU A 41 14.32 9.67 -3.84
N ASN A 42 13.77 10.20 -4.94
CA ASN A 42 12.42 10.74 -4.97
C ASN A 42 11.34 9.68 -4.72
N ILE A 43 11.48 8.47 -5.28
CA ILE A 43 10.51 7.41 -5.01
C ILE A 43 10.58 6.96 -3.55
N LEU A 44 11.77 6.91 -2.94
CA LEU A 44 11.90 6.58 -1.51
C LEU A 44 11.25 7.64 -0.62
N ASN A 45 11.43 8.91 -0.95
CA ASN A 45 10.76 10.02 -0.25
C ASN A 45 9.24 9.86 -0.32
N MET A 46 8.71 9.56 -1.51
CA MET A 46 7.27 9.39 -1.69
C MET A 46 6.74 8.14 -0.96
N LEU A 47 7.43 7.00 -1.07
CA LEU A 47 7.07 5.78 -0.34
C LEU A 47 7.14 6.00 1.18
N GLY A 48 8.14 6.73 1.66
CA GLY A 48 8.31 7.06 3.08
C GLY A 48 7.17 7.93 3.62
N VAL A 49 6.74 8.95 2.87
CA VAL A 49 5.59 9.78 3.23
C VAL A 49 4.30 8.93 3.27
N ILE A 50 4.05 8.13 2.23
CA ILE A 50 2.88 7.24 2.19
C ILE A 50 2.91 6.28 3.37
N LEU A 51 4.05 5.63 3.64
CA LEU A 51 4.22 4.72 4.77
C LEU A 51 3.90 5.41 6.10
N ALA A 52 4.45 6.59 6.35
CA ALA A 52 4.26 7.31 7.61
C ALA A 52 2.77 7.64 7.85
N ILE A 53 2.10 8.21 6.84
CA ILE A 53 0.66 8.53 6.90
C ILE A 53 -0.16 7.26 7.13
N THR A 54 0.22 6.18 6.45
CA THR A 54 -0.52 4.91 6.53
C THR A 54 -0.35 4.24 7.88
N LEU A 55 0.85 4.24 8.47
CA LEU A 55 1.10 3.69 9.80
C LEU A 55 0.36 4.47 10.90
N ALA A 56 0.33 5.81 10.79
CA ALA A 56 -0.48 6.63 11.69
C ALA A 56 -1.98 6.27 11.58
N SER A 57 -2.47 6.07 10.37
CA SER A 57 -3.85 5.65 10.13
C SER A 57 -4.14 4.26 10.71
N VAL A 58 -3.22 3.31 10.55
CA VAL A 58 -3.31 1.96 11.13
C VAL A 58 -3.40 2.03 12.66
N ALA A 59 -2.59 2.87 13.32
CA ALA A 59 -2.65 3.04 14.77
C ALA A 59 -4.01 3.57 15.23
N ASN A 60 -4.56 4.55 14.52
CA ASN A 60 -5.90 5.09 14.79
C ASN A 60 -7.00 4.03 14.62
N ILE A 61 -6.93 3.20 13.56
CA ILE A 61 -7.87 2.10 13.35
C ILE A 61 -7.75 1.06 14.47
N HIS A 62 -6.53 0.73 14.90
CA HIS A 62 -6.31 -0.23 15.97
C HIS A 62 -6.92 0.24 17.30
N LEU A 63 -6.80 1.54 17.61
CA LEU A 63 -7.45 2.14 18.78
C LEU A 63 -8.98 2.17 18.64
N ALA A 64 -9.50 2.44 17.44
CA ALA A 64 -10.94 2.38 17.18
C ALA A 64 -11.50 0.97 17.42
N PHE A 65 -10.78 -0.08 16.99
CA PHE A 65 -11.18 -1.46 17.28
C PHE A 65 -11.23 -1.78 18.79
N ASN A 66 -10.29 -1.26 19.59
CA ASN A 66 -10.35 -1.40 21.06
C ASN A 66 -11.63 -0.78 21.63
N ARG A 67 -11.94 0.46 21.25
CA ARG A 67 -13.13 1.17 21.75
C ARG A 67 -14.43 0.44 21.41
N ILE A 68 -14.52 -0.11 20.19
CA ILE A 68 -15.67 -0.92 19.76
C ILE A 68 -15.80 -2.19 20.61
N GLU A 69 -14.71 -2.94 20.81
CA GLU A 69 -14.75 -4.17 21.62
C GLU A 69 -15.10 -3.91 23.09
N GLU A 70 -14.59 -2.82 23.68
CA GLU A 70 -14.93 -2.38 25.03
C GLU A 70 -16.41 -2.01 25.15
N LYS A 71 -16.94 -1.25 24.19
CA LYS A 71 -18.34 -0.80 24.17
C LYS A 71 -19.35 -1.93 24.07
N TYR A 72 -19.03 -2.97 23.30
CA TYR A 72 -19.90 -4.14 23.13
C TYR A 72 -19.59 -5.28 24.09
N GLU A 73 -18.66 -5.10 25.04
CA GLU A 73 -18.22 -6.10 26.02
C GLU A 73 -17.84 -7.46 25.38
N ARG A 74 -17.27 -7.40 24.17
CA ARG A 74 -16.87 -8.59 23.39
C ARG A 74 -15.39 -8.52 23.05
N PRO A 75 -14.51 -8.76 24.05
CA PRO A 75 -13.07 -8.73 23.82
C PRO A 75 -12.67 -9.75 22.76
N GLY A 76 -11.88 -9.33 21.77
CA GLY A 76 -11.37 -10.20 20.72
C GLY A 76 -12.33 -10.51 19.56
N ALA A 77 -13.53 -9.93 19.54
CA ALA A 77 -14.46 -10.08 18.42
C ALA A 77 -13.88 -9.60 17.07
N LEU A 78 -12.96 -8.63 17.08
CA LEU A 78 -12.29 -8.09 15.90
C LEU A 78 -10.85 -8.59 15.75
N SER A 79 -10.48 -9.68 16.43
CA SER A 79 -9.13 -10.28 16.36
C SER A 79 -8.68 -10.58 14.93
N GLY A 80 -9.57 -11.10 14.07
CA GLY A 80 -9.29 -11.32 12.65
C GLY A 80 -8.98 -10.04 11.88
N SER A 81 -9.74 -8.97 12.11
CA SER A 81 -9.52 -7.65 11.50
C SER A 81 -8.20 -7.04 11.96
N ARG A 82 -7.86 -7.16 13.25
CA ARG A 82 -6.56 -6.73 13.80
C ARG A 82 -5.39 -7.48 13.16
N GLN A 83 -5.50 -8.79 12.99
CA GLN A 83 -4.45 -9.58 12.34
C GLN A 83 -4.24 -9.17 10.88
N ASN A 84 -5.33 -8.91 10.13
CA ASN A 84 -5.23 -8.42 8.76
C ASN A 84 -4.61 -7.02 8.71
N LEU A 85 -5.03 -6.11 9.59
CA LEU A 85 -4.47 -4.77 9.72
C LEU A 85 -2.96 -4.81 10.02
N LYS A 86 -2.55 -5.66 10.97
CA LYS A 86 -1.14 -5.90 11.30
C LYS A 86 -0.37 -6.40 10.08
N LYS A 87 -0.88 -7.42 9.38
CA LYS A 87 -0.25 -7.95 8.15
C LYS A 87 -0.07 -6.86 7.09
N SER A 88 -1.07 -6.02 6.85
CA SER A 88 -0.97 -4.91 5.89
C SER A 88 0.10 -3.91 6.29
N ALA A 89 0.23 -3.57 7.58
CA ALA A 89 1.28 -2.69 8.07
C ALA A 89 2.69 -3.28 7.87
N TYR A 90 2.88 -4.57 8.14
CA TYR A 90 4.17 -5.24 7.88
C TYR A 90 4.48 -5.31 6.38
N TRP A 91 3.49 -5.53 5.53
CA TRP A 91 3.69 -5.51 4.08
C TRP A 91 4.16 -4.13 3.59
N LEU A 92 3.59 -3.03 4.09
CA LEU A 92 4.04 -1.68 3.76
C LEU A 92 5.50 -1.45 4.15
N ILE A 93 5.88 -1.85 5.37
CA ILE A 93 7.27 -1.76 5.83
C ILE A 93 8.18 -2.60 4.93
N GLY A 94 7.76 -3.83 4.60
CA GLY A 94 8.50 -4.73 3.72
C GLY A 94 8.72 -4.12 2.33
N ILE A 95 7.68 -3.56 1.70
CA ILE A 95 7.79 -2.93 0.38
C ILE A 95 8.68 -1.69 0.45
N PHE A 96 8.63 -0.89 1.51
CA PHE A 96 9.54 0.26 1.69
C PHE A 96 11.01 -0.20 1.76
N ILE A 97 11.30 -1.25 2.54
CA ILE A 97 12.66 -1.83 2.62
C ILE A 97 13.09 -2.37 1.25
N SER A 98 12.22 -3.08 0.53
CA SER A 98 12.48 -3.51 -0.84
C SER A 98 12.75 -2.33 -1.78
N GLY A 99 12.03 -1.22 -1.62
CA GLY A 99 12.27 0.04 -2.32
C GLY A 99 13.70 0.55 -2.12
N CYS A 100 14.15 0.62 -0.87
CA CYS A 100 15.52 1.03 -0.53
C CYS A 100 16.56 0.12 -1.20
N ILE A 101 16.33 -1.20 -1.19
CA ILE A 101 17.19 -2.18 -1.85
C ILE A 101 17.25 -1.94 -3.36
N VAL A 102 16.09 -1.77 -4.01
CA VAL A 102 16.00 -1.53 -5.47
C VAL A 102 16.74 -0.25 -5.86
N VAL A 103 16.51 0.86 -5.16
CA VAL A 103 17.18 2.15 -5.47
C VAL A 103 18.69 2.08 -5.23
N THR A 104 19.13 1.37 -4.19
CA THR A 104 20.56 1.22 -3.88
C THR A 104 21.27 0.29 -4.87
N ILE A 105 20.61 -0.79 -5.29
CA ILE A 105 21.20 -1.78 -6.21
C ILE A 105 21.13 -1.32 -7.67
N LYS A 106 20.10 -0.57 -8.07
CA LYS A 106 19.91 -0.07 -9.44
C LYS A 106 21.20 0.49 -10.06
N PRO A 107 21.92 1.47 -9.47
CA PRO A 107 23.13 2.04 -10.10
C PRO A 107 24.27 1.03 -10.29
N LEU A 108 24.29 -0.07 -9.52
CA LEU A 108 25.31 -1.11 -9.60
C LEU A 108 24.97 -2.20 -10.62
N ALA A 109 23.69 -2.58 -10.72
CA ALA A 109 23.23 -3.72 -11.52
C ALA A 109 22.60 -3.33 -12.87
N ALA A 110 22.05 -2.11 -13.00
CA ALA A 110 21.31 -1.67 -14.18
C ALA A 110 22.22 -1.03 -15.24
N VAL A 111 23.16 -1.81 -15.77
CA VAL A 111 24.12 -1.36 -16.79
C VAL A 111 23.51 -1.33 -18.19
N THR A 112 22.51 -2.18 -18.46
CA THR A 112 21.83 -2.27 -19.75
C THR A 112 20.49 -1.52 -19.74
N PRO A 113 19.99 -1.02 -20.89
CA PRO A 113 18.68 -0.37 -20.97
C PRO A 113 17.53 -1.24 -20.46
N VAL A 114 17.58 -2.54 -20.76
CA VAL A 114 16.61 -3.52 -20.25
C VAL A 114 16.71 -3.66 -18.73
N GLY A 115 17.93 -3.71 -18.19
CA GLY A 115 18.15 -3.72 -16.74
C GLY A 115 17.56 -2.47 -16.07
N GLN A 116 17.85 -1.28 -16.60
CA GLN A 116 17.27 -0.02 -16.11
C GLN A 116 15.74 -0.03 -16.15
N ALA A 117 15.17 -0.50 -17.27
CA ALA A 117 13.73 -0.62 -17.41
C ALA A 117 13.11 -1.58 -16.38
N LEU A 118 13.76 -2.71 -16.09
CA LEU A 118 13.29 -3.66 -15.08
C LEU A 118 13.34 -3.10 -13.65
N PHE A 119 14.43 -2.42 -13.28
CA PHE A 119 14.52 -1.77 -11.97
C PHE A 119 13.48 -0.65 -11.82
N ASN A 120 13.26 0.14 -12.88
CA ASN A 120 12.23 1.18 -12.91
C ASN A 120 10.81 0.60 -12.82
N SER A 121 10.53 -0.46 -13.57
CA SER A 121 9.26 -1.21 -13.49
C SER A 121 9.01 -1.77 -12.11
N ALA A 122 10.00 -2.41 -11.48
CA ALA A 122 9.87 -2.93 -10.12
C ALA A 122 9.57 -1.81 -9.12
N ALA A 123 10.20 -0.65 -9.26
CA ALA A 123 9.97 0.51 -8.43
C ALA A 123 8.56 1.10 -8.60
N LEU A 124 8.07 1.20 -9.83
CA LEU A 124 6.67 1.60 -10.11
C LEU A 124 5.66 0.59 -9.57
N GLU A 125 5.93 -0.71 -9.69
CA GLU A 125 5.08 -1.77 -9.15
C GLU A 125 4.96 -1.69 -7.62
N MET A 126 6.08 -1.41 -6.92
CA MET A 126 6.06 -1.18 -5.47
C MET A 126 5.21 0.03 -5.08
N LEU A 127 5.19 1.08 -5.91
CA LEU A 127 4.33 2.24 -5.70
C LEU A 127 2.85 1.89 -5.91
N ILE A 128 2.52 1.17 -6.99
CA ILE A 128 1.14 0.69 -7.23
C ILE A 128 0.67 -0.12 -6.03
N TRP A 129 1.51 -1.04 -5.53
CA TRP A 129 1.17 -1.84 -4.35
C TRP A 129 0.93 -0.99 -3.10
N HIS A 130 1.75 0.03 -2.84
CA HIS A 130 1.51 0.99 -1.75
C HIS A 130 0.15 1.66 -1.87
N VAL A 131 -0.21 2.13 -3.06
CA VAL A 131 -1.50 2.80 -3.31
C VAL A 131 -2.67 1.84 -3.09
N LEU A 132 -2.58 0.59 -3.55
CA LEU A 132 -3.65 -0.40 -3.35
C LEU A 132 -3.85 -0.73 -1.86
N ILE A 133 -2.77 -0.83 -1.08
CA ILE A 133 -2.88 -1.03 0.37
C ILE A 133 -3.54 0.20 1.02
N LEU A 134 -3.13 1.42 0.62
CA LEU A 134 -3.72 2.65 1.12
C LEU A 134 -5.23 2.73 0.82
N ILE A 135 -5.66 2.38 -0.39
CA ILE A 135 -7.08 2.29 -0.75
C ILE A 135 -7.80 1.30 0.16
N SER A 136 -7.25 0.10 0.35
CA SER A 136 -7.87 -0.91 1.21
C SER A 136 -8.00 -0.47 2.66
N LEU A 137 -7.02 0.27 3.20
CA LEU A 137 -7.08 0.82 4.55
C LEU A 137 -8.06 1.98 4.66
N THR A 138 -8.12 2.82 3.62
CA THR A 138 -9.06 3.93 3.54
C THR A 138 -10.50 3.42 3.52
N GLU A 139 -10.79 2.40 2.71
CA GLU A 139 -12.09 1.73 2.72
C GLU A 139 -12.41 1.14 4.10
N LEU A 140 -11.44 0.54 4.79
CA LEU A 140 -11.64 0.02 6.14
C LEU A 140 -12.02 1.13 7.13
N VAL A 141 -11.38 2.30 7.06
CA VAL A 141 -11.74 3.46 7.88
C VAL A 141 -13.20 3.86 7.64
N PHE A 142 -13.65 3.91 6.38
CA PHE A 142 -15.03 4.28 6.06
C PHE A 142 -16.06 3.20 6.42
N HIS A 143 -15.64 1.94 6.58
CA HIS A 143 -16.52 0.87 7.09
C HIS A 143 -16.71 0.93 8.61
N ILE A 144 -15.82 1.60 9.34
CA ILE A 144 -16.02 1.87 10.77
C ILE A 144 -17.03 3.02 10.86
N GLY A 145 -18.32 2.66 10.94
CA GLY A 145 -19.41 3.62 10.98
C GLY A 145 -19.36 4.56 12.20
N PRO A 146 -19.99 5.74 12.11
CA PRO A 146 -20.04 6.69 13.22
C PRO A 146 -20.74 6.05 14.42
N GLU A 147 -20.17 6.23 15.60
CA GLU A 147 -20.77 5.78 16.84
C GLU A 147 -22.03 6.61 17.15
N VAL A 148 -23.20 6.11 16.79
CA VAL A 148 -24.45 6.68 17.31
C VAL A 148 -24.59 6.20 18.75
N VAL A 149 -24.41 7.12 19.70
CA VAL A 149 -24.78 6.87 21.11
C VAL A 149 -26.29 6.67 21.14
N GLN A 150 -26.75 5.42 21.28
CA GLN A 150 -28.14 5.18 21.65
C GLN A 150 -28.34 5.79 23.03
N LYS A 151 -29.04 6.92 23.09
CA LYS A 151 -29.54 7.48 24.34
C LYS A 151 -30.45 6.41 24.94
N ASN A 152 -30.02 5.82 26.06
CA ASN A 152 -30.83 4.88 26.83
C ASN A 152 -32.18 5.53 27.16
N GLY A 153 -33.26 5.16 26.45
CA GLY A 153 -34.63 5.48 26.86
C GLY A 153 -35.66 5.82 25.77
N GLU A 154 -35.30 6.11 24.51
CA GLU A 154 -36.32 6.43 23.50
C GLU A 154 -36.67 5.23 22.61
N PRO A 155 -37.96 4.80 22.56
CA PRO A 155 -38.40 3.76 21.65
C PRO A 155 -38.27 4.26 20.19
N PRO A 156 -38.10 3.33 19.22
CA PRO A 156 -37.93 3.70 17.82
C PRO A 156 -39.14 4.51 17.34
N SER A 157 -38.90 5.77 16.93
CA SER A 157 -39.89 6.52 16.16
C SER A 157 -40.03 5.82 14.81
N LYS A 158 -41.26 5.39 14.53
CA LYS A 158 -41.67 4.71 13.30
C LYS A 158 -41.28 5.47 12.04
#